data_AF-A0AA35T1U3-F1
#
_entry.id   AF-A0AA35T1U3-F1
#
_cell.length_a   1.000
_cell.length_b   1.000
_cell.length_c   1.000
_cell.angle_alpha   90.00
_cell.angle_beta   90.00
_cell.angle_gamma   90.00
#
_symmetry.space_group_name_H-M   'P 1'
#
loop_
_entity.id
_entity.type
_entity.pdbx_description
1 polymer ?
#
loop_
_entity_poly.entity_id
_entity_poly.type
_entity_poly.pdbx_seq_one_letter_code
_entity_poly.pdbx_strand_id
1 'polypeptide(L)'
;MTTTCNHALYAMMDVFTQYFDTLSPLLLDDVLAQLLWCVQQDNEQLARSGTNCLENLSLAVGQTVSPDTWDKMVQCMRDIFTASIPHQLLSWQPDESLRRSYSTLSVGSERSSVISENPSTLPPEVRDL
;
A
#
# COMPACT_ATOMS: atom_id res chain seq x y z
N MET A 1 16.53 9.28 -11.15
CA MET A 1 15.52 10.05 -11.90
C MET A 1 14.14 9.56 -11.45
N THR A 2 13.44 10.35 -10.63
CA THR A 2 12.17 9.94 -9.98
C THR A 2 11.06 10.99 -10.13
N THR A 3 11.41 12.25 -10.36
CA THR A 3 10.44 13.36 -10.44
C THR A 3 9.77 13.51 -11.81
N THR A 4 10.43 13.12 -12.90
CA THR A 4 9.89 13.26 -14.27
C THR A 4 8.64 12.41 -14.52
N CYS A 5 8.63 11.18 -14.01
CA CYS A 5 7.49 10.26 -14.18
C CYS A 5 6.26 10.75 -13.42
N ASN A 6 6.43 11.23 -12.18
CA ASN A 6 5.32 11.77 -11.38
C ASN A 6 4.71 13.01 -12.04
N HIS A 7 5.53 13.94 -12.55
CA HIS A 7 5.00 15.13 -13.24
C HIS A 7 4.23 14.76 -14.51
N ALA A 8 4.72 13.79 -15.29
CA ALA A 8 4.03 13.32 -16.47
C ALA A 8 2.70 12.65 -16.14
N LEU A 9 2.65 11.86 -15.05
CA LEU A 9 1.42 11.20 -14.60
C LEU A 9 0.35 12.23 -14.21
N TYR A 10 0.69 13.23 -13.40
CA TYR A 10 -0.27 14.27 -13.01
C TYR A 10 -0.73 15.10 -14.22
N ALA A 11 0.19 15.52 -15.11
CA ALA A 11 -0.18 16.27 -16.31
C ALA A 11 -1.12 15.48 -17.23
N MET A 12 -0.90 14.16 -17.37
CA MET A 12 -1.80 13.28 -18.11
C MET A 12 -3.18 13.21 -17.45
N MET A 13 -3.22 13.01 -16.13
CA MET A 13 -4.47 12.92 -15.36
C MET A 13 -5.26 14.22 -15.36
N ASP A 14 -4.60 15.37 -15.32
CA ASP A 14 -5.25 16.68 -15.40
C ASP A 14 -5.97 16.85 -16.76
N VAL A 15 -5.31 16.51 -17.87
CA VAL A 15 -5.94 16.55 -19.20
C VAL A 15 -7.08 15.54 -19.31
N PHE A 16 -6.88 14.32 -18.79
CA PHE A 16 -7.91 13.28 -18.83
C PHE A 16 -9.17 13.69 -18.08
N THR A 17 -9.02 14.24 -16.88
CA THR A 17 -10.16 14.70 -16.06
C THR A 17 -10.81 15.96 -16.64
N GLN A 18 -10.03 16.88 -17.21
CA GLN A 18 -10.56 18.09 -17.86
C GLN A 18 -11.44 17.78 -19.07
N TYR A 19 -11.09 16.77 -19.86
CA TYR A 19 -11.81 16.38 -21.08
C TYR A 19 -12.48 15.01 -20.95
N PHE A 20 -12.93 14.68 -19.73
CA PHE A 20 -13.40 13.34 -19.38
C PHE A 20 -14.50 12.83 -20.30
N ASP A 21 -15.53 13.63 -20.60
CA ASP A 21 -16.65 13.22 -21.46
C ASP A 21 -16.22 12.81 -22.88
N THR A 22 -15.13 13.40 -23.38
CA THR A 22 -14.59 13.09 -24.71
C THR A 22 -13.59 11.94 -24.66
N LEU A 23 -12.76 11.88 -23.62
CA LEU A 23 -11.65 10.92 -23.52
C LEU A 23 -12.04 9.61 -22.87
N SER A 24 -13.01 9.61 -21.96
CA SER A 24 -13.43 8.42 -21.21
C SER A 24 -13.85 7.24 -22.10
N PRO A 25 -14.67 7.42 -23.16
CA PRO A 25 -15.03 6.30 -24.06
C PRO A 25 -13.84 5.67 -24.80
N LEU A 26 -12.71 6.38 -24.86
CA LEU A 26 -11.53 5.99 -25.65
C LEU A 26 -10.37 5.49 -24.77
N LEU A 27 -10.16 6.10 -23.61
CA LEU A 27 -8.92 5.97 -22.83
C LEU A 27 -9.13 5.55 -21.38
N LEU A 28 -10.38 5.44 -20.90
CA LEU A 28 -10.62 5.14 -19.49
C LEU A 28 -9.94 3.83 -19.04
N ASP A 29 -10.06 2.78 -19.84
CA ASP A 29 -9.47 1.47 -19.51
C ASP A 29 -7.94 1.55 -19.44
N ASP A 30 -7.32 2.28 -20.37
CA ASP A 30 -5.87 2.49 -20.40
C ASP A 30 -5.39 3.33 -19.20
N VAL A 31 -6.13 4.37 -18.83
CA VAL A 31 -5.82 5.21 -17.67
C VAL A 31 -5.94 4.39 -16.39
N LEU A 32 -7.00 3.61 -16.21
CA LEU A 32 -7.16 2.77 -15.02
C LEU A 32 -6.08 1.68 -14.94
N ALA A 33 -5.70 1.07 -16.06
CA ALA A 33 -4.59 0.12 -16.12
C ALA A 33 -3.25 0.79 -15.77
N GLN A 34 -3.00 2.00 -16.26
CA GLN A 34 -1.81 2.77 -15.94
C GLN A 34 -1.73 3.11 -14.45
N LEU A 35 -2.84 3.51 -13.83
CA LEU A 35 -2.91 3.81 -12.41
C LEU A 35 -2.65 2.55 -11.56
N LEU A 36 -3.27 1.42 -11.91
CA LEU A 36 -3.01 0.13 -11.26
C LEU A 36 -1.52 -0.24 -11.36
N TRP A 37 -0.93 -0.12 -12.55
CA TRP A 37 0.49 -0.41 -12.76
C TRP A 37 1.37 0.50 -11.90
N CYS A 38 1.08 1.80 -11.82
CA CYS A 38 1.81 2.76 -10.97
C CYS A 38 1.79 2.36 -9.49
N VAL A 39 0.64 1.90 -8.97
CA VAL A 39 0.48 1.47 -7.58
C VAL A 39 1.28 0.21 -7.25
N GLN A 40 1.52 -0.65 -8.25
CA GLN A 40 2.28 -1.89 -8.10
C GLN A 40 3.80 -1.70 -8.18
N GLN A 41 4.30 -0.48 -8.38
CA GLN A 41 5.73 -0.24 -8.46
C GLN A 41 6.39 -0.20 -7.08
N ASP A 42 7.62 -0.73 -6.98
CA ASP A 42 8.44 -0.66 -5.74
C ASP A 42 8.77 0.78 -5.32
N ASN A 43 8.65 1.73 -6.26
CA ASN A 43 8.83 3.15 -5.96
C ASN A 43 7.59 3.70 -5.23
N GLU A 44 7.69 3.78 -3.91
CA GLU A 44 6.63 4.29 -3.03
C GLU A 44 6.04 5.64 -3.45
N GLN A 45 6.85 6.55 -4.01
CA GLN A 45 6.34 7.84 -4.47
C GLN A 45 5.44 7.70 -5.69
N LEU A 46 5.82 6.86 -6.65
CA LEU A 46 5.01 6.60 -7.83
C LEU A 46 3.73 5.85 -7.45
N ALA A 47 3.82 4.88 -6.55
CA ALA A 47 2.66 4.18 -6.04
C ALA A 47 1.69 5.13 -5.33
N ARG A 48 2.21 6.03 -4.49
CA ARG A 48 1.41 7.07 -3.83
C ARG A 48 0.80 8.06 -4.81
N SER A 49 1.53 8.47 -5.84
CA SER A 49 0.99 9.32 -6.90
C SER A 49 -0.14 8.63 -7.66
N GLY A 50 0.00 7.34 -7.99
CA GLY A 50 -1.06 6.54 -8.61
C GLY A 50 -2.34 6.50 -7.77
N THR A 51 -2.23 6.23 -6.47
CA THR A 51 -3.39 6.22 -5.56
C THR A 51 -4.07 7.59 -5.47
N ASN A 52 -3.29 8.67 -5.35
CA ASN A 52 -3.83 10.04 -5.30
C ASN A 52 -4.52 10.43 -6.63
N CYS A 53 -3.94 10.04 -7.76
CA CYS A 53 -4.57 10.25 -9.07
C CYS A 53 -5.92 9.51 -9.18
N LEU A 54 -6.02 8.27 -8.67
CA LEU A 54 -7.28 7.52 -8.67
C LEU A 54 -8.34 8.17 -7.76
N GLU A 55 -7.95 8.64 -6.59
CA GLU A 55 -8.83 9.41 -5.69
C GLU A 55 -9.35 10.66 -6.40
N ASN A 56 -8.46 11.48 -6.97
CA ASN A 56 -8.85 12.70 -7.67
C ASN A 56 -9.71 12.40 -8.91
N LEU A 57 -9.43 11.32 -9.63
CA LEU A 57 -10.27 10.88 -10.74
C LEU A 57 -11.68 10.57 -10.25
N SER A 58 -11.81 9.79 -9.16
CA SER A 58 -13.12 9.42 -8.61
C SER A 58 -13.94 10.64 -8.14
N LEU A 59 -13.26 11.66 -7.61
CA LEU A 59 -13.87 12.93 -7.21
C LEU A 59 -14.26 13.79 -8.43
N ALA A 60 -13.37 13.89 -9.42
CA ALA A 60 -13.58 14.71 -10.62
C ALA A 60 -14.68 14.16 -11.53
N VAL A 61 -14.84 12.84 -11.57
CA VAL A 61 -15.83 12.15 -12.40
C VAL A 61 -17.25 12.25 -11.80
N GLY A 62 -17.39 12.73 -10.56
CA GLY A 62 -18.64 12.78 -9.76
C GLY A 62 -19.95 13.16 -10.50
N GLN A 63 -21.04 12.53 -10.03
CA GLN A 63 -22.46 12.52 -10.48
C GLN A 63 -22.77 12.30 -11.97
N THR A 64 -21.79 12.46 -12.86
CA THR A 64 -21.95 12.35 -14.32
C THR A 64 -21.54 10.97 -14.84
N VAL A 65 -21.21 10.05 -13.91
CA VAL A 65 -20.69 8.71 -14.20
C VAL A 65 -21.80 7.81 -14.69
N SER A 66 -21.62 7.20 -15.87
CA SER A 66 -22.43 6.05 -16.24
C SER A 66 -22.16 4.89 -15.27
N PRO A 67 -23.16 4.03 -14.99
CA PRO A 67 -22.94 2.84 -14.18
C PRO A 67 -21.73 2.01 -14.66
N ASP A 68 -21.54 1.87 -15.97
CA ASP A 68 -20.42 1.14 -16.57
C ASP A 68 -19.05 1.73 -16.20
N THR A 69 -18.91 3.05 -16.22
CA THR A 69 -17.65 3.72 -15.86
C THR A 69 -17.37 3.59 -14.38
N TRP A 70 -18.41 3.66 -13.55
CA TRP A 70 -18.30 3.44 -12.11
C TRP A 70 -17.83 2.03 -11.78
N ASP A 71 -18.42 1.01 -12.42
CA ASP A 71 -18.01 -0.39 -12.24
C ASP A 71 -16.52 -0.60 -12.57
N LYS A 72 -16.02 0.04 -13.63
CA LYS A 72 -14.58 -0.01 -13.99
C LYS A 72 -13.68 0.63 -12.93
N MET A 73 -14.09 1.77 -12.35
CA MET A 73 -13.32 2.40 -11.28
C MET A 73 -13.30 1.55 -10.01
N VAL A 74 -14.45 1.00 -9.60
CA VAL A 74 -14.57 0.10 -8.45
C VAL A 74 -13.77 -1.18 -8.67
N GLN A 75 -13.79 -1.72 -9.89
CA GLN A 75 -12.96 -2.84 -10.32
C GLN A 75 -11.47 -2.54 -10.12
N CYS A 76 -11.00 -1.39 -10.61
CA CYS A 76 -9.61 -0.97 -10.44
C CYS A 76 -9.22 -0.83 -8.95
N MET A 77 -10.09 -0.22 -8.12
CA MET A 77 -9.86 -0.14 -6.66
C MET A 77 -9.75 -1.52 -6.02
N ARG A 78 -10.58 -2.48 -6.43
CA ARG A 78 -10.52 -3.86 -5.95
C ARG A 78 -9.22 -4.55 -6.36
N ASP A 79 -8.75 -4.31 -7.58
CA ASP A 79 -7.51 -4.91 -8.08
C ASP A 79 -6.28 -4.34 -7.36
N ILE A 80 -6.28 -3.03 -7.10
CA ILE A 80 -5.27 -2.36 -6.25
C ILE A 80 -5.27 -2.96 -4.85
N PHE A 81 -6.46 -3.11 -4.24
CA PHE A 81 -6.58 -3.71 -2.91
C PHE A 81 -6.00 -5.12 -2.92
N THR A 82 -6.45 -5.97 -3.84
CA THR A 82 -5.98 -7.37 -3.96
C THR A 82 -4.47 -7.45 -4.13
N ALA A 83 -3.88 -6.57 -4.94
CA ALA A 83 -2.44 -6.52 -5.17
C ALA A 83 -1.63 -6.01 -3.97
N SER A 84 -2.25 -5.25 -3.06
CA SER A 84 -1.59 -4.63 -1.90
C SER A 84 -1.85 -5.35 -0.57
N ILE A 85 -2.66 -6.43 -0.56
CA ILE A 85 -2.90 -7.22 0.66
C ILE A 85 -1.57 -7.81 1.16
N PRO A 86 -1.17 -7.54 2.41
CA PRO A 86 0.04 -8.13 2.99
C PRO A 86 -0.23 -9.58 3.43
N HIS A 87 -0.42 -10.48 2.46
CA HIS A 87 -0.81 -11.87 2.69
C HIS A 87 0.12 -12.58 3.69
N GLN A 88 1.43 -12.32 3.60
CA GLN A 88 2.42 -12.91 4.49
C GLN A 88 2.21 -12.51 5.95
N LEU A 89 1.81 -11.26 6.21
CA LEU A 89 1.53 -10.77 7.56
C LEU A 89 0.21 -11.35 8.09
N LEU A 90 -0.78 -11.50 7.22
CA LEU A 90 -2.08 -12.09 7.57
C LEU A 90 -2.00 -13.58 7.89
N SER A 91 -1.12 -14.32 7.21
CA SER A 91 -0.87 -15.74 7.46
C SER A 91 0.30 -15.98 8.43
N TRP A 92 0.91 -14.92 8.96
CA TRP A 92 2.10 -15.07 9.80
C TRP A 92 1.76 -15.84 11.07
N GLN A 93 2.60 -16.82 11.38
CA GLN A 93 2.58 -17.52 12.65
C GLN A 93 3.99 -17.49 13.25
N PRO A 94 4.12 -17.34 14.58
CA PRO A 94 5.41 -17.38 15.23
C PRO A 94 6.05 -18.75 15.01
N ASP A 95 7.32 -18.73 14.61
CA ASP A 95 8.16 -19.92 14.48
C ASP A 95 8.11 -20.74 15.76
N GLU A 96 8.16 -22.07 15.65
CA GLU A 96 8.09 -22.97 16.79
C GLU A 96 9.22 -22.70 17.80
N SER A 97 10.39 -22.25 17.32
CA SER A 97 11.51 -21.79 18.15
C SER A 97 11.17 -20.55 18.99
N LEU A 98 10.43 -19.61 18.40
CA LEU A 98 9.95 -18.41 19.07
C LEU A 98 8.86 -18.76 20.10
N ARG A 99 7.93 -19.67 19.75
CA ARG A 99 6.92 -20.21 20.70
C ARG A 99 7.57 -20.87 21.90
N ARG A 100 8.61 -21.69 21.68
CA ARG A 100 9.33 -22.39 22.75
C ARG A 100 10.04 -21.40 23.69
N SER A 101 10.65 -20.36 23.13
CA SER A 101 11.30 -19.29 23.90
C SER A 101 10.31 -18.54 24.81
N TYR A 102 9.12 -18.19 24.31
CA TYR A 102 8.06 -17.58 25.14
C TYR A 102 7.48 -18.53 26.20
N SER A 103 7.33 -19.83 25.88
CA SER A 103 6.84 -20.81 26.86
C SER A 103 7.82 -21.06 28.02
N THR A 104 9.12 -20.95 27.75
CA THR A 104 10.16 -21.16 28.79
C THR A 104 10.23 -19.99 29.77
N LEU A 105 9.91 -18.78 29.32
CA LEU A 105 9.80 -17.59 30.18
C LEU A 105 8.55 -17.60 31.07
N SER A 106 7.48 -18.31 30.68
CA SER A 106 6.21 -18.34 31.41
C SER A 106 6.16 -19.31 32.59
N VAL A 107 7.10 -20.27 32.70
CA VAL A 107 7.06 -21.33 33.74
C VAL A 107 7.93 -20.99 34.97
N GLY A 108 8.43 -19.75 35.08
CA GLY A 108 9.35 -19.34 36.14
C GLY A 108 8.96 -18.08 36.89
N SER A 109 7.72 -17.97 37.40
CA SER A 109 7.31 -16.86 38.27
C SER A 109 6.88 -17.33 39.66
N GLU A 110 7.80 -17.93 40.43
CA GLU A 110 7.81 -17.82 41.89
C GLU A 110 9.25 -17.94 42.40
N ARG A 111 9.98 -16.82 42.51
CA ARG A 111 10.79 -16.45 43.68
C ARG A 111 11.53 -15.13 43.46
N SER A 112 11.24 -14.18 44.35
CA SER A 112 11.96 -12.93 44.54
C SER A 112 13.48 -13.10 44.60
N SER A 113 14.20 -12.27 43.85
CA SER A 113 15.34 -11.49 44.36
C SER A 113 15.84 -10.50 43.30
N VAL A 114 15.95 -9.24 43.72
CA VAL A 114 16.63 -8.10 43.11
C VAL A 114 17.95 -8.49 42.43
N ILE A 115 18.29 -7.91 41.26
CA ILE A 115 19.60 -7.31 40.90
C ILE A 115 19.63 -6.79 39.44
N SER A 116 19.89 -5.48 39.33
CA SER A 116 20.57 -4.67 38.28
C SER A 116 20.29 -4.91 36.79
N GLU A 117 19.68 -3.91 36.15
CA GLU A 117 19.73 -3.67 34.70
C GLU A 117 21.20 -3.59 34.22
N ASN A 118 21.55 -4.31 33.15
CA ASN A 118 22.81 -4.17 32.44
C ASN A 118 22.51 -4.09 30.93
N PRO A 119 22.92 -3.04 30.18
CA PRO A 119 22.43 -2.77 28.81
C PRO A 119 23.03 -3.67 27.70
N SER A 120 23.73 -4.74 28.06
CA SER A 120 24.63 -5.46 27.14
C SER A 120 24.02 -6.71 26.49
N THR A 121 22.74 -7.01 26.74
CA THR A 121 22.05 -8.21 26.21
C THR A 121 21.09 -7.93 25.05
N LEU A 122 21.11 -6.73 24.47
CA LEU A 122 20.34 -6.44 23.26
C LEU A 122 20.93 -7.17 22.03
N PRO A 123 20.09 -7.85 21.21
CA PRO A 123 20.51 -8.38 19.92
C PRO A 123 21.12 -7.29 19.02
N PRO A 124 22.08 -7.61 18.16
CA PRO A 124 22.78 -6.63 17.33
C PRO A 124 21.88 -5.88 16.32
N GLU A 125 20.67 -6.35 16.06
CA GLU A 125 19.74 -5.76 15.06
C GLU A 125 19.02 -4.48 15.54
N VAL A 126 19.22 -4.05 16.79
CA VAL A 126 18.61 -2.80 17.33
C VAL A 126 19.65 -1.67 17.48
N ARG A 127 20.85 -1.82 16.91
CA ARG A 127 21.93 -0.83 17.06
C ARG A 127 22.00 0.24 15.97
N ASP A 128 21.26 0.10 14.87
CA ASP A 128 21.32 1.03 13.74
C ASP A 128 19.94 1.63 13.37
N LEU A 129 19.20 2.09 14.38
CA LEU A 129 18.10 3.06 14.23
C LEU A 129 18.37 4.27 15.14
#